data_AF-A0A3D3K3H5-F1
#
_entry.id   AF-A0A3D3K3H5-F1
#
_cell.length_a   1.000
_cell.length_b   1.000
_cell.length_c   1.000
_cell.angle_alpha   90.00
_cell.angle_beta   90.00
_cell.angle_gamma   90.00
#
_symmetry.space_group_name_H-M   'P 1'
#
loop_
_entity.id
_entity.type
_entity.pdbx_description
1 polymer ?
#
loop_
_entity_poly.entity_id
_entity_poly.type
_entity_poly.pdbx_seq_one_letter_code
_entity_poly.pdbx_strand_id
1 'polypeptide(L)' 'PTNEMFMKTLAKVSKKFFLPINVPSFVMKLAFGEMSSIILEGTRASNEKIKSNGFEFKYDKVKKAFEDLM' A
#
# COMPACT_ATOMS: atom_id res chain seq x y z
N PRO A 1 -3.69 6.98 -0.43
CA PRO A 1 -3.61 5.96 -1.50
C PRO A 1 -4.55 4.80 -1.14
N THR A 2 -5.22 4.16 -2.10
CA THR A 2 -5.99 2.93 -1.85
C THR A 2 -5.08 1.71 -2.01
N ASN A 3 -5.44 0.57 -1.41
CA ASN A 3 -4.70 -0.69 -1.56
C ASN A 3 -4.57 -1.10 -3.04
N GLU A 4 -5.65 -0.94 -3.81
CA GLU A 4 -5.65 -1.21 -5.25
C GLU A 4 -4.60 -0.39 -6.01
N MET A 5 -4.54 0.93 -5.75
CA MET A 5 -3.56 1.81 -6.39
C MET A 5 -2.12 1.47 -5.96
N PHE A 6 -1.92 1.11 -4.68
CA PHE A 6 -0.62 0.67 -4.16
C PHE A 6 -0.15 -0.59 -4.89
N MET A 7 -0.98 -1.63 -4.95
CA MET A 7 -0.64 -2.92 -5.58
C MET A 7 -0.45 -2.79 -7.11
N LYS A 8 -1.27 -1.98 -7.80
CA LYS A 8 -1.09 -1.69 -9.23
C LYS A 8 0.24 -0.98 -9.51
N THR A 9 0.60 0.00 -8.67
CA THR A 9 1.87 0.73 -8.82
C THR A 9 3.04 -0.20 -8.61
N LEU A 10 2.98 -1.06 -7.58
CA LEU A 10 4.01 -2.04 -7.29
C LEU A 10 4.23 -2.97 -8.50
N ALA A 11 3.17 -3.62 -8.99
CA ALA A 11 3.28 -4.54 -10.13
C ALA A 11 3.88 -3.88 -11.37
N LYS A 12 3.50 -2.64 -11.66
CA LYS A 12 4.05 -1.86 -12.79
C LYS A 12 5.55 -1.62 -12.64
N VAL A 13 6.01 -1.20 -11.46
CA VAL A 13 7.43 -0.91 -11.24
C VAL A 13 8.23 -2.22 -11.18
N SER A 14 7.69 -3.30 -10.60
CA SER A 14 8.34 -4.62 -10.56
C SER A 14 8.34 -5.34 -11.91
N LYS A 15 7.73 -4.77 -12.95
CA LYS A 15 7.53 -5.41 -14.27
C LYS A 15 6.82 -6.78 -14.17
N LYS A 16 5.89 -6.92 -13.22
CA LYS A 16 5.10 -8.13 -13.01
C LYS A 16 3.66 -7.95 -13.51
N PHE A 17 3.07 -9.05 -13.98
CA PHE A 17 1.67 -9.06 -14.39
C PHE A 17 0.74 -8.81 -13.20
N PHE A 18 -0.22 -7.89 -13.35
CA PHE A 18 -1.20 -7.56 -12.33
C PHE A 18 -2.55 -8.21 -12.66
N LEU A 19 -2.99 -9.14 -11.82
CA LEU A 19 -4.32 -9.74 -11.92
C LEU A 19 -5.35 -8.84 -11.22
N PRO A 20 -6.37 -8.33 -11.92
CA PRO A 20 -7.40 -7.48 -11.34
C PRO A 20 -8.49 -8.30 -10.62
N ILE A 21 -8.09 -9.34 -9.87
CA ILE A 21 -8.99 -10.21 -9.12
C ILE A 21 -8.75 -9.97 -7.63
N ASN A 22 -9.80 -9.54 -6.94
CA ASN A 22 -9.73 -9.30 -5.50
C ASN A 22 -9.81 -10.63 -4.74
N VAL A 23 -8.97 -10.79 -3.73
CA VAL A 23 -9.04 -11.93 -2.81
C VAL A 23 -10.19 -11.68 -1.82
N PRO A 24 -11.16 -12.60 -1.68
CA PRO A 24 -12.25 -12.45 -0.71
C PRO A 24 -11.75 -12.39 0.73
N SER A 25 -12.48 -11.66 1.58
CA SER A 25 -12.08 -11.44 2.98
C SER A 25 -12.01 -12.72 3.81
N PHE A 26 -12.90 -13.70 3.56
CA PHE A 26 -12.86 -14.97 4.27
C PHE A 26 -11.59 -15.77 3.97
N VAL A 27 -11.06 -15.69 2.74
CA VAL A 27 -9.80 -16.36 2.36
C VAL A 27 -8.65 -15.77 3.16
N MET A 28 -8.60 -14.43 3.28
CA MET A 28 -7.61 -13.75 4.12
C MET A 28 -7.75 -14.12 5.60
N LYS A 29 -8.97 -14.21 6.13
CA LYS A 29 -9.23 -14.63 7.51
C LYS A 29 -8.80 -16.08 7.78
N LEU A 30 -9.01 -16.98 6.81
CA LEU A 30 -8.55 -18.37 6.92
C LEU A 30 -7.03 -18.49 6.90
N ALA A 31 -6.36 -17.69 6.06
CA ALA A 31 -4.90 -17.73 5.93
C ALA A 31 -4.16 -17.04 7.09
N PHE A 32 -4.68 -15.91 7.58
CA PHE A 32 -3.98 -15.01 8.52
C PHE A 32 -4.68 -14.85 9.88
N GLY A 33 -5.85 -15.45 10.09
CA GLY A 33 -6.61 -15.30 11.34
C GLY A 33 -6.95 -13.84 11.65
N GLU A 34 -6.75 -13.44 12.90
CA GLU A 34 -7.00 -12.07 13.37
C GLU A 34 -6.11 -11.01 12.69
N MET A 35 -4.89 -11.38 12.25
CA MET A 35 -3.98 -10.47 11.55
C MET A 35 -4.49 -10.07 10.16
N SER A 36 -5.47 -10.78 9.62
CA SER A 36 -6.12 -10.39 8.37
C SER A 36 -6.73 -8.99 8.42
N SER A 37 -7.10 -8.50 9.61
CA SER A 37 -7.60 -7.14 9.83
C SER A 37 -6.63 -6.07 9.31
N ILE A 38 -5.32 -6.23 9.54
CA ILE A 38 -4.29 -5.29 9.08
C ILE A 38 -4.30 -5.14 7.55
N ILE A 39 -4.64 -6.22 6.83
CA ILE A 39 -4.64 -6.27 5.36
C ILE A 39 -6.00 -5.83 4.80
N LEU A 40 -7.09 -6.23 5.45
CA LEU A 40 -8.46 -6.00 4.99
C LEU A 40 -8.96 -4.60 5.31
N GLU A 41 -8.47 -4.02 6.41
CA GLU A 41 -8.85 -2.71 6.88
C GLU A 41 -7.80 -1.67 6.48
N GLY A 42 -8.22 -0.41 6.46
CA GLY A 42 -7.34 0.69 6.13
C GLY A 42 -7.76 1.97 6.83
N THR A 43 -6.78 2.73 7.28
CA THR A 43 -7.00 4.05 7.87
C THR A 43 -6.42 5.12 6.95
N ARG A 44 -7.18 6.18 6.70
CA ARG A 44 -6.66 7.36 6.02
C ARG A 44 -5.90 8.23 7.02
N ALA A 45 -4.59 8.01 7.11
CA ALA A 45 -3.71 8.82 7.92
C ALA A 45 -3.27 10.10 7.18
N SER A 46 -3.19 11.19 7.94
CA SER A 46 -2.85 12.53 7.46
C SER A 46 -1.43 12.90 7.88
N ASN A 47 -0.67 13.62 7.04
CA ASN A 47 0.74 13.95 7.30
C ASN A 47 1.03 15.45 7.50
N GLU A 48 -0.02 16.26 7.66
CA GLU A 48 0.08 17.71 7.75
C GLU A 48 0.88 18.13 8.97
N LYS A 49 0.66 17.50 10.13
CA LYS A 49 1.37 17.87 11.38
C LYS A 49 2.89 17.79 11.23
N ILE A 50 3.41 16.71 10.62
CA ILE A 50 4.86 16.54 10.46
C ILE A 50 5.42 17.45 9.36
N LYS A 51 4.68 17.65 8.26
CA LYS A 51 5.08 18.58 7.20
C LYS A 51 5.13 20.02 7.70
N SER A 52 4.15 20.45 8.50
CA SER A 52 4.13 21.77 9.11
C SER A 52 5.29 22.00 10.08
N ASN A 53 5.87 20.93 10.63
CA ASN A 53 7.07 20.97 11.47
C ASN A 53 8.38 20.89 10.65
N GLY A 54 8.32 21.02 9.32
CA GLY A 54 9.51 21.00 8.45
C GLY A 54 10.00 19.61 8.08
N PHE A 55 9.21 18.54 8.30
CA PHE A 55 9.59 17.21 7.85
C PHE A 55 9.51 17.09 6.32
N GLU A 56 10.64 16.79 5.69
CA GLU A 56 10.73 16.52 4.25
C GLU A 56 10.80 15.02 3.98
N PHE A 57 9.88 14.52 3.14
CA PHE A 57 9.87 13.12 2.74
C PHE A 57 10.93 12.84 1.69
N LYS A 58 11.82 11.89 1.95
CA LYS A 58 12.74 11.33 0.93
C LYS A 58 11.98 10.81 -0.30
N TYR A 59 10.83 10.17 -0.07
CA TYR A 59 9.91 9.73 -1.14
C TYR A 59 8.51 10.26 -0.86
N ASP A 60 8.13 11.34 -1.54
CA ASP A 60 6.80 11.98 -1.45
C ASP A 60 5.69 11.22 -2.20
N LYS A 61 6.08 10.24 -3.04
CA LYS A 61 5.19 9.44 -3.87
C LYS A 61 5.57 7.97 -3.81
N VAL A 62 4.55 7.11 -3.72
CA VAL A 62 4.71 5.64 -3.66
C VAL A 62 5.51 5.09 -4.84
N LYS A 63 5.31 5.62 -6.05
CA LYS A 63 6.07 5.20 -7.24
C LYS A 63 7.58 5.38 -7.08
N LYS A 64 8.01 6.54 -6.56
CA LYS A 64 9.44 6.83 -6.34
C LYS A 64 10.03 5.88 -5.30
N ALA A 65 9.29 5.61 -4.23
CA ALA A 65 9.71 4.68 -3.19
C ALA A 65 9.90 3.25 -3.74
N PHE A 66 9.00 2.79 -4.61
CA PHE A 66 9.15 1.49 -5.27
C PHE A 66 10.27 1.45 -6.31
N GLU A 67 10.47 2.52 -7.07
CA GLU A 67 11.56 2.60 -8.06
C GLU A 67 12.95 2.57 -7.41
N ASP A 68 13.07 3.05 -6.18
CA ASP A 68 14.31 2.99 -5.41
C ASP A 68 14.55 1.62 -4.74
N LEU A 69 13.47 0.93 -4.35
CA LEU A 69 13.55 -0.34 -3.62
C LEU A 69 13.86 -1.56 -4.52
N MET A 70 13.54 -1.50 -5.82
CA MET A 70 13.47 -2.67 -6.71
C MET A 70 14.55 -2.75 -7.77
#